data_AF-A0A7Y3CFD7-F1
#
_entry.id   AF-A0A7Y3CFD7-F1
#
_cell.length_a   1.000
_cell.length_b   1.000
_cell.length_c   1.000
_cell.angle_alpha   90.00
_cell.angle_beta   90.00
_cell.angle_gamma   90.00
#
_symmetry.space_group_name_H-M   'P 1'
#
loop_
_entity.id
_entity.type
_entity.pdbx_description
1 polymer ?
#
loop_
_entity_poly.entity_id
_entity_poly.type
_entity_poly.pdbx_seq_one_letter_code
_entity_poly.pdbx_strand_id
1 'polypeptide(L)' 'VKSGVKDSEQVIQEATRLIHSYPETEIEYISICDPENLEDIKTIKKPSLMALAVNVGKTRLIDNMIVKPQ' A
#
# COMPACT_ATOMS: atom_id res chain seq x y z
N VAL A 1 9.92 -4.08 3.25
CA VAL A 1 10.54 -3.87 1.92
C VAL A 1 11.84 -4.66 1.86
N LYS A 2 11.96 -5.67 0.97
CA LYS A 2 13.15 -6.56 0.93
C LYS A 2 14.28 -6.07 0.01
N SER A 3 13.99 -5.08 -0.84
CA SER A 3 14.90 -4.56 -1.88
C SER A 3 15.55 -3.22 -1.50
N GLY A 4 15.41 -2.75 -0.26
CA GLY A 4 15.95 -1.44 0.17
C GLY A 4 15.18 -0.23 -0.37
N VAL A 5 14.05 -0.42 -1.08
CA VAL A 5 13.15 0.66 -1.46
C VAL A 5 12.57 1.32 -0.21
N LYS A 6 12.86 2.60 -0.01
CA LYS A 6 12.39 3.40 1.13
C LYS A 6 11.34 4.44 0.74
N ASP A 7 11.12 4.62 -0.55
CA ASP A 7 10.15 5.58 -1.06
C ASP A 7 8.76 4.93 -1.08
N SER A 8 7.82 5.53 -0.36
CA SER A 8 6.45 5.02 -0.26
C SER A 8 5.73 5.04 -1.61
N GLU A 9 6.00 6.05 -2.44
CA GLU A 9 5.37 6.19 -3.76
C GLU A 9 5.78 5.03 -4.67
N GLN A 10 7.06 4.64 -4.65
CA GLN A 10 7.53 3.47 -5.41
C GLN A 10 6.86 2.17 -4.97
N VAL A 11 6.64 1.98 -3.66
CA VAL A 11 5.95 0.80 -3.14
C VAL A 11 4.47 0.80 -3.57
N ILE A 12 3.82 1.96 -3.48
CA ILE A 12 2.43 2.14 -3.94
C ILE A 12 2.33 1.84 -5.43
N GLN A 13 3.24 2.37 -6.26
CA GLN A 13 3.26 2.14 -7.71
C GLN A 13 3.39 0.66 -8.08
N GLU A 14 4.27 -0.10 -7.42
CA GLU A 14 4.38 -1.54 -7.67
C GLU A 14 3.13 -2.31 -7.24
N ALA A 15 2.52 -1.95 -6.10
CA ALA A 15 1.26 -2.54 -5.65
C ALA A 15 0.12 -2.23 -6.64
N THR A 16 0.01 -0.98 -7.09
CA THR A 16 -0.93 -0.53 -8.12
C THR A 16 -0.75 -1.32 -9.41
N ARG A 17 0.48 -1.48 -9.89
CA ARG A 17 0.79 -2.25 -11.11
C ARG A 17 0.38 -3.72 -10.98
N LEU A 18 0.62 -4.33 -9.83
CA LEU A 18 0.25 -5.72 -9.56
C LEU A 18 -1.28 -5.89 -9.51
N ILE A 19 -2.00 -5.01 -8.80
CA ILE A 19 -3.45 -5.09 -8.70
C ILE A 19 -4.08 -4.91 -10.09
N HIS A 20 -3.66 -3.89 -10.85
CA HIS A 20 -4.16 -3.67 -12.22
C HIS A 20 -3.84 -4.79 -13.21
N SER A 21 -2.93 -5.72 -12.90
CA SER A 21 -2.74 -6.92 -13.72
C SER A 21 -3.94 -7.88 -13.67
N TYR A 22 -4.87 -7.67 -12.75
CA TYR A 22 -6.14 -8.37 -12.65
C TYR A 22 -7.29 -7.47 -13.18
N PRO A 23 -7.97 -7.85 -14.28
CA PRO A 23 -8.89 -6.97 -15.01
C PRO A 23 -10.19 -6.62 -14.26
N GLU A 24 -10.57 -7.39 -13.25
CA GLU A 24 -11.80 -7.17 -12.46
C GLU A 24 -11.53 -6.38 -11.17
N THR A 25 -10.40 -5.69 -11.08
CA THR A 25 -9.99 -4.93 -9.89
C THR A 25 -10.09 -3.41 -10.10
N GLU A 26 -10.66 -2.73 -9.11
CA GLU A 26 -10.71 -1.26 -9.03
C GLU A 26 -10.13 -0.81 -7.68
N ILE A 27 -9.05 -0.04 -7.72
CA ILE A 27 -8.37 0.47 -6.53
C ILE A 27 -9.12 1.70 -6.02
N GLU A 28 -9.60 1.66 -4.78
CA GLU A 28 -10.17 2.82 -4.10
C GLU A 28 -9.06 3.66 -3.47
N TYR A 29 -8.13 3.00 -2.76
CA TYR A 29 -6.90 3.63 -2.28
C TYR A 29 -5.81 2.58 -2.02
N ILE A 30 -4.57 3.05 -2.07
CA ILE A 30 -3.40 2.41 -1.46
C ILE A 30 -2.63 3.53 -0.80
N SER A 31 -2.41 3.45 0.51
CA SER A 31 -1.65 4.44 1.28
C SER A 31 -0.59 3.75 2.14
N ILE A 32 0.50 4.46 2.37
CA ILE A 32 1.51 4.14 3.37
C ILE A 32 1.56 5.30 4.35
N CYS A 33 1.13 5.04 5.57
CA CYS A 33 0.96 6.05 6.60
C CYS A 33 1.60 5.64 7.93
N ASP A 34 1.64 6.58 8.85
CA ASP A 34 2.01 6.32 10.24
C ASP A 34 0.90 5.49 10.92
N PRO A 35 1.23 4.40 11.63
CA PRO A 35 0.22 3.55 12.25
C PRO A 35 -0.53 4.21 13.42
N GLU A 36 -0.03 5.29 14.01
CA GLU A 36 -0.64 5.95 15.17
C GLU A 36 -1.55 7.11 14.78
N ASN A 37 -1.08 7.98 13.86
CA ASN A 37 -1.82 9.19 13.48
C ASN A 37 -2.43 9.14 12.06
N LEU A 38 -2.14 8.09 11.29
CA LEU A 38 -2.60 7.87 9.92
C LEU A 38 -2.17 8.94 8.90
N GLU A 39 -1.15 9.74 9.22
CA GLU A 39 -0.57 10.70 8.28
C GLU A 39 0.28 9.99 7.23
N ASP A 40 0.16 10.41 5.97
CA ASP A 40 0.92 9.85 4.86
C ASP A 40 2.43 10.02 5.06
N ILE A 41 3.17 8.95 4.81
CA ILE A 41 4.62 8.92 4.94
C ILE A 41 5.23 8.86 3.55
N LYS A 42 6.12 9.80 3.21
CA LYS A 42 6.89 9.76 1.94
C LYS A 42 8.07 8.79 1.96
N THR A 43 8.69 8.61 3.12
CA THR A 43 9.88 7.75 3.27
C THR A 43 9.75 6.82 4.47
N ILE A 44 9.81 5.51 4.21
CA ILE A 44 9.67 4.44 5.20
C ILE A 44 10.98 4.34 6.01
N LYS A 45 11.09 5.13 7.08
CA LYS A 45 12.24 5.14 8.00
C LYS A 45 11.99 4.41 9.32
N LYS A 46 10.73 4.15 9.63
CA LYS A 46 10.25 3.44 10.83
C LYS A 46 9.13 2.49 10.39
N PRO A 47 8.65 1.57 11.27
CA PRO A 47 7.47 0.77 10.95
C PRO A 47 6.31 1.67 10.50
N SER A 48 5.78 1.41 9.31
CA SER A 48 4.68 2.16 8.68
C SER A 48 3.54 1.21 8.36
N LEU A 49 2.31 1.70 8.34
CA LEU A 49 1.14 0.94 7.93
C LEU A 49 0.94 1.12 6.42
N MET A 50 0.94 0.03 5.66
CA MET A 50 0.41 0.03 4.30
C MET A 50 -1.03 -0.46 4.37
N ALA A 51 -1.98 0.34 3.89
CA ALA A 51 -3.40 0.00 3.84
C ALA A 51 -3.92 0.15 2.41
N LEU A 52 -4.84 -0.73 2.02
CA LEU A 52 -5.48 -0.68 0.70
C LEU A 52 -6.94 -1.12 0.75
N ALA A 53 -7.72 -0.57 -0.18
CA ALA A 53 -9.07 -1.01 -0.49
C ALA A 53 -9.21 -1.22 -1.99
N VAL A 54 -9.72 -2.38 -2.38
CA VAL A 54 -9.88 -2.79 -3.78
C VAL A 54 -11.23 -3.46 -3.96
N ASN A 55 -12.00 -3.02 -4.96
CA ASN A 55 -13.19 -3.74 -5.41
C ASN A 55 -12.78 -4.86 -6.36
N VAL A 56 -13.30 -6.07 -6.11
CA VAL A 56 -13.19 -7.23 -6.99
C VAL A 56 -14.59 -7.61 -7.44
N GLY A 57 -14.94 -7.24 -8.68
CA GLY A 57 -16.33 -7.26 -9.15
C GLY A 57 -17.23 -6.38 -8.29
N LYS A 58 -18.10 -6.97 -7.46
CA LYS A 58 -19.00 -6.26 -6.53
C LYS A 58 -18.53 -6.28 -5.08
N THR A 59 -17.49 -7.06 -4.77
CA THR A 59 -17.02 -7.26 -3.41
C THR A 59 -15.91 -6.28 -3.11
N ARG A 60 -16.07 -5.47 -2.06
CA ARG A 60 -15.01 -4.59 -1.55
C ARG A 60 -14.11 -5.35 -0.58
N LEU A 61 -12.84 -5.47 -0.91
CA LEU A 61 -11.82 -6.06 -0.06
C LEU A 61 -10.94 -4.97 0.54
N ILE A 62 -10.53 -5.18 1.80
CA ILE A 62 -9.53 -4.36 2.48
C ILE A 62 -8.39 -5.26 2.92
N ASP A 63 -7.18 -4.73 2.88
CA ASP A 63 -6.02 -5.37 3.51
C ASP A 63 -5.10 -4.29 4.08
N ASN A 64 -4.32 -4.66 5.08
CA ASN A 64 -3.30 -3.81 5.63
C ASN A 64 -2.15 -4.63 6.20
N MET A 65 -0.94 -4.05 6.19
CA MET A 65 0.22 -4.67 6.79
C MET A 65 1.21 -3.65 7.34
N ILE A 66 1.93 -4.04 8.39
CA ILE A 66 3.06 -3.25 8.90
C ILE A 66 4.29 -3.49 8.01
N VAL A 67 4.76 -2.42 7.38
CA VAL A 67 5.99 -2.38 6.61
C VAL A 67 7.13 -1.94 7.52
N LYS A 68 8.08 -2.84 7.74
CA LYS A 68 9.31 -2.52 8.50
C LYS A 68 10.43 -2.11 7.54
N PRO A 69 11.16 -1.02 7.84
CA PRO A 69 12.37 -0.67 7.11
C PRO A 69 13.44 -1.74 7.37
N GLN A 70 14.23 -2.06 6.34
CA GLN A 70 15.44 -2.86 6.45
C GLN A 70 16.67 -1.95 6.55
#